data_AF-A0A1F9M4I9-F1
#
_entry.id   AF-A0A1F9M4I9-F1
#
_cell.length_a   1.000
_cell.length_b   1.000
_cell.length_c   1.000
_cell.angle_alpha   90.00
_cell.angle_beta   90.00
_cell.angle_gamma   90.00
#
_symmetry.space_group_name_H-M   'P 1'
#
loop_
_entity.id
_entity.type
_entity.pdbx_description
1 polymer ?
#
loop_
_entity_poly.entity_id
_entity_poly.type
_entity_poly.pdbx_seq_one_letter_code
_entity_poly.pdbx_strand_id
1 'polypeptide(L)'
;MNAEDMQCIPYEVAKKLVGAVMEEEHLHESNRRVLTVYGTNDQEICWFDAEDIFTEMAASEGGIPRNDEEMKARAVELILHQIPKWAVEDLLRKMGLEKK
;
A
#
# COMPACT_ATOMS: atom_id res chain seq x y z
N MET A 1 -3.54 16.29 13.09
CA MET A 1 -3.87 16.23 11.66
C MET A 1 -5.22 15.56 11.55
N ASN A 2 -6.22 16.24 10.99
CA ASN A 2 -7.59 15.77 11.02
C ASN A 2 -7.76 14.55 10.10
N ALA A 3 -8.32 13.47 10.66
CA ALA A 3 -8.82 12.29 9.96
C ALA A 3 -10.12 12.62 9.20
N GLU A 4 -10.10 13.69 8.41
CA GLU A 4 -11.20 14.11 7.54
C GLU A 4 -11.00 13.41 6.20
N ASP A 5 -11.78 12.34 5.98
CA ASP A 5 -11.93 11.64 4.70
C ASP A 5 -10.59 11.32 3.99
N MET A 6 -9.80 10.38 4.54
CA MET A 6 -8.75 9.73 3.74
C MET A 6 -9.42 8.95 2.60
N GLN A 7 -9.63 9.63 1.47
CA GLN A 7 -10.15 9.02 0.26
C GLN A 7 -9.07 8.13 -0.31
N CYS A 8 -9.30 6.82 -0.30
CA CYS A 8 -8.48 5.87 -1.03
C CYS A 8 -8.86 5.89 -2.51
N ILE A 9 -7.91 5.58 -3.38
CA ILE A 9 -8.23 5.30 -4.78
C ILE A 9 -9.00 3.98 -4.90
N PRO A 10 -9.81 3.81 -5.96
CA PRO A 10 -10.40 2.52 -6.27
C PRO A 10 -9.32 1.45 -6.48
N TYR A 11 -9.57 0.23 -6.00
CA TYR A 11 -8.66 -0.92 -6.15
C TYR A 11 -8.20 -1.14 -7.61
N GLU A 12 -9.11 -1.00 -8.58
CA GLU A 12 -8.81 -1.12 -10.01
C GLU A 12 -7.79 -0.09 -10.51
N VAL A 13 -7.77 1.10 -9.90
CA VAL A 13 -6.79 2.15 -10.18
C VAL A 13 -5.48 1.82 -9.48
N ALA A 14 -5.53 1.43 -8.21
CA ALA A 14 -4.36 1.00 -7.44
C ALA A 14 -3.58 -0.09 -8.18
N LYS A 15 -4.28 -1.12 -8.66
CA LYS A 15 -3.68 -2.25 -9.38
C LYS A 15 -2.98 -1.87 -10.70
N LYS A 16 -3.39 -0.77 -11.33
CA LYS A 16 -2.74 -0.24 -12.55
C LYS A 16 -1.57 0.69 -12.23
N LEU A 17 -1.65 1.37 -11.09
CA LEU A 17 -0.63 2.33 -10.65
C LEU A 17 0.55 1.64 -9.97
N VAL A 18 0.27 0.69 -9.09
CA VAL A 18 1.28 -0.06 -8.34
C VAL A 18 1.98 -1.03 -9.27
N GLY A 19 3.30 -0.91 -9.34
CA GLY A 19 4.18 -1.83 -10.04
C GLY A 19 4.71 -2.92 -9.13
N ALA A 20 5.07 -2.56 -7.89
CA ALA A 20 5.63 -3.48 -6.92
C ALA A 20 5.36 -3.02 -5.48
N VAL A 21 5.33 -3.97 -4.55
CA VAL A 21 5.38 -3.70 -3.11
C VAL A 21 6.59 -4.45 -2.57
N MET A 22 7.49 -3.72 -1.91
CA MET A 22 8.73 -4.28 -1.38
C MET A 22 8.75 -4.15 0.14
N GLU A 23 9.21 -5.21 0.81
CA GLU A 23 9.49 -5.16 2.24
C GLU A 23 10.88 -4.56 2.45
N GLU A 24 10.94 -3.43 3.14
CA GLU A 24 12.16 -2.70 3.44
C GLU A 24 12.31 -2.50 4.95
N GLU A 25 13.54 -2.28 5.40
CA GLU A 25 13.81 -1.96 6.80
C GLU A 25 13.50 -0.48 7.06
N HIS A 26 12.81 -0.19 8.17
CA HIS A 26 12.50 1.17 8.55
C HIS A 26 13.80 1.94 8.82
N LEU A 27 13.99 3.06 8.13
CA LEU A 27 15.24 3.86 8.15
C LEU A 27 15.73 4.24 9.55
N HIS A 28 14.82 4.36 10.51
CA HIS A 28 15.12 4.78 11.88
C HIS A 28 15.07 3.65 12.91
N GLU A 29 14.45 2.51 12.61
CA GLU A 29 14.19 1.44 13.57
C GLU A 29 14.63 0.10 12.96
N SER A 30 15.83 -0.36 13.33
CA SER A 30 16.48 -1.56 12.77
C SER A 30 15.79 -2.89 13.04
N ASN A 31 14.58 -2.87 13.61
CA ASN A 31 13.77 -4.07 13.84
C ASN A 31 12.33 -3.92 13.34
N ARG A 32 12.08 -2.85 12.58
CA ARG A 32 10.75 -2.52 12.09
C ARG A 32 10.76 -2.56 10.57
N ARG A 33 9.75 -3.20 10.00
CA ARG A 33 9.64 -3.42 8.56
C ARG A 33 8.53 -2.56 8.00
N VAL A 34 8.76 -2.03 6.80
CA VAL A 34 7.77 -1.29 6.06
C VAL A 34 7.54 -1.92 4.71
N LEU A 35 6.30 -1.83 4.24
CA LEU A 35 5.90 -2.25 2.91
C LEU A 35 5.83 -1.01 2.04
N THR A 36 6.91 -0.78 1.30
CA THR A 36 7.02 0.34 0.38
C THR A 36 6.34 0.01 -0.94
N VAL A 37 5.43 0.87 -1.35
CA VAL A 37 4.65 0.73 -2.57
C VAL A 37 5.30 1.55 -3.67
N TYR A 38 5.74 0.86 -4.71
CA TYR A 38 6.33 1.46 -5.90
C TYR A 38 5.31 1.47 -7.04
N GLY A 39 5.24 2.59 -7.73
CA GLY A 39 4.47 2.71 -8.95
C GLY A 39 5.10 1.95 -10.12
N THR A 40 4.36 1.78 -11.21
CA THR A 40 4.82 1.19 -12.47
C THR A 40 6.03 1.88 -13.11
N ASN A 41 6.33 3.10 -12.67
CA ASN A 41 7.49 3.89 -13.08
C ASN A 41 8.64 3.87 -12.05
N ASP A 42 8.69 2.84 -11.19
CA ASP A 42 9.74 2.67 -10.16
C ASP A 42 9.83 3.84 -9.15
N GLN A 43 8.75 4.60 -8.99
CA GLN A 43 8.69 5.71 -8.04
C GLN A 43 7.97 5.29 -6.76
N GLU A 44 8.52 5.64 -5.61
CA GLU A 44 7.85 5.46 -4.33
C GLU A 44 6.54 6.26 -4.30
N ILE A 45 5.45 5.58 -3.98
CA ILE A 45 4.12 6.17 -3.82
C ILE A 45 3.86 6.45 -2.34
N CYS A 46 3.94 5.40 -1.53
CA CYS A 46 3.67 5.42 -0.10
C CYS A 46 4.29 4.19 0.56
N TRP A 47 4.34 4.20 1.89
CA TRP A 47 4.82 3.09 2.70
C TRP A 47 3.79 2.80 3.80
N PHE A 48 3.71 1.52 4.17
CA PHE A 48 2.87 1.04 5.26
C PHE A 48 3.73 0.32 6.29
N ASP A 49 3.34 0.38 7.56
CA ASP A 49 3.98 -0.44 8.58
C ASP A 49 3.61 -1.91 8.35
N ALA A 50 4.61 -2.78 8.23
CA ALA A 50 4.35 -4.18 7.94
C ALA A 50 3.58 -4.84 9.09
N GLU A 51 3.89 -4.52 10.34
CA GLU A 51 3.21 -5.09 11.51
C GLU A 51 1.75 -4.67 11.57
N ASP A 52 1.43 -3.44 11.19
CA ASP A 52 0.06 -2.93 11.12
C ASP A 52 -0.75 -3.68 10.05
N ILE A 53 -0.19 -3.82 8.84
CA ILE A 53 -0.79 -4.60 7.74
C ILE A 53 -1.01 -6.06 8.14
N PHE A 54 -0.02 -6.70 8.78
CA PHE A 54 -0.18 -8.08 9.28
C PHE A 54 -1.25 -8.19 10.37
N THR A 55 -1.32 -7.20 11.27
CA THR A 55 -2.32 -7.16 12.34
C THR A 55 -3.73 -6.98 11.78
N GLU A 56 -3.91 -6.11 10.80
CA GLU A 56 -5.21 -5.90 10.18
C GLU A 56 -5.65 -7.11 9.35
N MET A 57 -4.73 -7.75 8.61
CA MET A 57 -5.03 -9.02 7.95
C MET A 57 -5.47 -10.10 8.93
N ALA A 58 -4.79 -10.20 10.09
CA ALA A 58 -5.18 -11.12 11.14
C ALA A 58 -6.60 -10.86 11.65
N ALA A 59 -6.99 -9.58 11.73
CA ALA A 59 -8.31 -9.15 12.16
C ALA A 59 -9.39 -9.36 11.08
N SER A 60 -9.04 -9.24 9.80
CA SER A 60 -10.01 -9.18 8.70
C SER A 60 -10.35 -10.54 8.06
N GLU A 61 -9.48 -11.56 8.15
CA GLU A 61 -9.68 -12.85 7.45
C GLU A 61 -9.36 -14.12 8.27
N GLY A 62 -9.76 -14.18 9.54
CA GLY A 62 -9.77 -15.44 10.29
C GLY A 62 -8.39 -16.03 10.64
N GLY A 63 -7.34 -15.22 10.53
CA GLY A 63 -5.98 -15.53 10.98
C GLY A 63 -4.89 -15.17 9.97
N ILE A 64 -3.65 -15.08 10.43
CA ILE A 64 -2.48 -14.88 9.56
C ILE A 64 -2.15 -16.21 8.85
N PRO A 65 -2.03 -16.21 7.51
CA PRO A 65 -1.63 -17.41 6.79
C PRO A 65 -0.23 -17.88 7.22
N ARG A 66 -0.05 -19.20 7.34
CA ARG A 66 1.23 -19.80 7.74
C ARG A 66 2.30 -19.76 6.64
N ASN A 67 1.90 -19.48 5.39
CA ASN A 67 2.79 -19.46 4.25
C ASN A 67 3.22 -18.02 3.94
N ASP A 68 4.53 -17.77 3.93
CA ASP A 68 5.09 -16.44 3.65
C ASP A 68 4.62 -15.85 2.31
N GLU A 69 4.53 -16.68 1.26
CA GLU A 69 4.07 -16.20 -0.05
C GLU A 69 2.59 -15.77 -0.04
N GLU A 70 1.75 -16.52 0.69
CA GLU A 70 0.34 -16.16 0.85
C GLU A 70 0.18 -14.91 1.70
N MET A 71 0.99 -14.78 2.76
CA MET A 71 1.01 -13.60 3.61
C MET A 71 1.37 -12.35 2.82
N LYS A 72 2.40 -12.42 1.97
CA LYS A 72 2.79 -11.31 1.10
C LYS A 72 1.72 -10.98 0.07
N ALA A 73 1.12 -11.98 -0.57
CA ALA A 73 0.05 -11.75 -1.54
C ALA A 73 -1.15 -11.04 -0.91
N ARG A 74 -1.58 -11.48 0.29
CA ARG A 74 -2.66 -10.81 1.03
C ARG A 74 -2.28 -9.40 1.49
N ALA A 75 -1.03 -9.20 1.91
CA ALA A 75 -0.54 -7.87 2.29
C ALA A 75 -0.62 -6.90 1.12
N VAL A 76 -0.19 -7.33 -0.07
CA VAL A 76 -0.31 -6.54 -1.31
C VAL A 76 -1.76 -6.21 -1.60
N GLU A 77 -2.66 -7.20 -1.55
CA GLU A 77 -4.09 -6.98 -1.80
C GLU A 77 -4.68 -5.96 -0.81
N LEU A 78 -4.40 -6.10 0.49
CA LEU A 78 -4.87 -5.18 1.52
C LEU A 78 -4.35 -3.75 1.29
N ILE A 79 -3.07 -3.62 0.97
CA ILE A 79 -2.44 -2.33 0.66
C ILE A 79 -3.11 -1.67 -0.54
N LEU A 80 -3.44 -2.41 -1.60
CA LEU A 80 -4.12 -1.87 -2.78
C LEU A 80 -5.48 -1.24 -2.47
N HIS A 81 -6.17 -1.72 -1.43
CA HIS A 81 -7.42 -1.13 -0.93
C HIS A 81 -7.22 0.12 -0.06
N GLN A 82 -6.01 0.32 0.46
CA GLN A 82 -5.68 1.40 1.39
C GLN A 82 -4.82 2.51 0.78
N ILE A 83 -4.50 2.43 -0.51
CA ILE A 83 -3.67 3.46 -1.15
C ILE A 83 -4.39 4.80 -1.09
N PRO A 84 -3.83 5.78 -0.37
CA PRO A 84 -4.47 7.06 -0.24
C PRO A 84 -4.36 7.82 -1.56
N LYS A 85 -5.43 8.54 -1.92
CA LYS A 85 -5.49 9.31 -3.15
C LYS A 85 -4.35 10.32 -3.24
N TRP A 86 -4.03 11.02 -2.15
CA TRP A 86 -2.97 12.03 -2.13
C TRP A 86 -1.59 11.48 -2.50
N ALA A 87 -1.29 10.21 -2.19
CA ALA A 87 0.00 9.60 -2.49
C ALA A 87 0.16 9.35 -3.99
N VAL A 88 -0.95 9.12 -4.70
CA VAL A 88 -0.95 8.92 -6.15
C VAL A 88 -1.45 10.13 -6.92
N GLU A 89 -1.76 11.26 -6.27
CA GLU A 89 -2.30 12.44 -6.95
C GLU A 89 -1.40 12.86 -8.10
N ASP A 90 -0.09 13.02 -7.85
CA ASP A 90 0.91 13.38 -8.86
C ASP A 90 0.96 12.38 -10.03
N LEU A 91 0.89 11.08 -9.72
CA LEU A 91 0.84 9.99 -10.70
C LEU A 91 -0.41 10.05 -11.56
N LEU A 92 -1.57 10.30 -10.96
CA LEU A 92 -2.85 10.45 -11.65
C LEU A 92 -2.84 11.66 -12.60
N ARG A 93 -2.21 12.78 -12.20
CA ARG A 93 -2.03 13.95 -13.08
C ARG A 93 -1.16 13.59 -14.28
N LYS A 94 -0.04 12.90 -14.05
CA LYS A 94 0.91 12.47 -15.09
C LYS A 94 0.25 11.52 -16.10
N MET A 95 -0.64 10.64 -15.64
CA MET A 95 -1.38 9.73 -16.53
C MET A 95 -2.59 10.38 -17.21
N GLY A 96 -2.89 11.66 -16.93
CA GLY A 96 -4.04 12.37 -17.49
C GLY A 96 -5.40 11.82 -17.03
N LEU A 97 -5.44 11.11 -15.89
CA LEU A 97 -6.66 10.55 -15.30
C LEU A 97 -7.41 11.56 -14.40
N GLU A 98 -6.84 12.74 -14.15
CA GLU A 98 -7.56 13.84 -13.52
C GLU A 98 -8.60 14.42 -14.50
N LYS A 99 -9.85 13.94 -14.40
CA LYS A 99 -10.96 14.71 -14.97
C LYS A 99 -11.17 15.96 -14.11
N LYS A 100 -10.86 17.08 -14.74
CA LYS A 100 -11.12 18.46 -14.35
C LYS A 100 -12.54 18.68 -13.79
#